data_AF-A0A249T0M2-F1
#
_entry.id   AF-A0A249T0M2-F1
#
_cell.length_a   1.000
_cell.length_b   1.000
_cell.length_c   1.000
_cell.angle_alpha   90.00
_cell.angle_beta   90.00
_cell.angle_gamma   90.00
#
_symmetry.space_group_name_H-M   'P 1'
#
loop_
_entity.id
_entity.type
_entity.pdbx_description
1 polymer ?
#
loop_
_entity_poly.entity_id
_entity_poly.type
_entity_poly.pdbx_seq_one_letter_code
_entity_poly.pdbx_strand_id
1 'polypeptide(L)'
;MISNSEIRRMNIDLSLQILAKDARSFYDAYMELAPKQEKLFKDRVKKYQAIQEKARKSNTGAFLTGHDMDFSSPAFMCLSFSLELHIKLLLRLHGIEKTGHDISKLINALPTDEKELLSMSKYLQPTQQGENFFTNLVMISQLFIRLRYYFEKLGALKLDPWFTISLIKTIQERAAEICPELKYDLGLL
;
A
#
# COMPACT_ATOMS: atom_id res chain seq x y z
N MET A 1 29.83 22.18 24.44
CA MET A 1 29.74 22.22 22.97
C MET A 1 28.82 21.11 22.54
N ILE A 2 27.64 21.44 22.03
CA ILE A 2 26.70 20.45 21.50
C ILE A 2 27.29 19.95 20.18
N SER A 3 27.44 18.63 20.04
CA SER A 3 28.01 18.03 18.83
C SER A 3 27.10 18.27 17.62
N ASN A 4 27.66 18.35 16.41
CA ASN A 4 26.86 18.46 15.17
C ASN A 4 25.88 17.27 15.00
N SER A 5 26.16 16.13 15.65
CA SER A 5 25.23 14.99 15.75
C SER A 5 24.07 15.23 16.70
N GLU A 6 24.24 16.01 17.77
CA GLU A 6 23.16 16.39 18.69
C GLU A 6 22.29 17.53 18.15
N ILE A 7 22.86 18.42 17.34
CA ILE A 7 22.09 19.45 16.61
C ILE A 7 21.20 18.80 15.53
N ARG A 8 21.68 17.73 14.86
CA ARG A 8 20.84 16.91 13.95
C ARG A 8 19.72 16.14 14.67
N ARG A 9 19.86 15.86 15.97
CA ARG A 9 18.83 15.17 16.78
C ARG A 9 17.72 16.11 17.28
N MET A 10 17.93 17.42 17.30
CA MET A 10 16.98 18.37 17.91
C MET A 10 15.98 19.03 16.96
N ASN A 11 16.09 18.80 15.64
CA ASN A 11 15.04 19.12 14.69
C ASN A 11 14.93 17.94 13.74
N ILE A 12 13.97 17.04 13.97
CA ILE A 12 13.47 16.26 12.85
C ILE A 12 13.13 17.28 11.77
N ASP A 13 13.68 17.07 10.58
CA ASP A 13 13.30 17.87 9.42
C ASP A 13 11.77 17.85 9.33
N LEU A 14 11.15 19.03 9.40
CA LEU A 14 9.70 19.19 9.29
C LEU A 14 9.16 18.47 8.04
N SER A 15 9.97 18.35 6.99
CA SER A 15 9.65 17.59 5.79
C SER A 15 9.46 16.08 6.05
N LEU A 16 10.24 15.47 6.96
CA LEU A 16 10.09 14.07 7.35
C LEU A 16 8.83 13.85 8.19
N GLN A 17 8.52 14.77 9.10
CA GLN A 17 7.29 14.70 9.89
C GLN A 17 6.05 14.82 9.00
N ILE A 18 6.05 15.79 8.07
CA ILE A 18 4.96 15.95 7.11
C ILE A 18 4.82 14.69 6.25
N LEU A 19 5.93 14.16 5.72
CA LEU A 19 5.90 12.96 4.90
C LEU A 19 5.36 11.74 5.67
N ALA A 20 5.76 11.56 6.93
CA ALA A 20 5.24 10.49 7.79
C ALA A 20 3.73 10.64 8.03
N LYS A 21 3.26 11.84 8.37
CA LYS A 21 1.83 12.14 8.56
C LYS A 21 1.02 11.93 7.29
N ASP A 22 1.52 12.36 6.14
CA ASP A 22 0.87 12.17 4.85
C ASP A 22 0.77 10.67 4.52
N ALA A 23 1.89 9.94 4.65
CA ALA A 23 1.94 8.50 4.41
C ALA A 23 0.93 7.74 5.29
N ARG A 24 0.84 8.11 6.58
CA ARG A 24 -0.14 7.58 7.52
C ARG A 24 -1.56 7.97 7.14
N SER A 25 -1.83 9.22 6.78
CA SER A 25 -3.19 9.70 6.47
C SER A 25 -3.83 8.89 5.34
N PHE A 26 -3.04 8.52 4.31
CA PHE A 26 -3.49 7.63 3.25
C PHE A 26 -3.73 6.20 3.74
N TYR A 27 -2.91 5.70 4.67
CA TYR A 27 -3.15 4.39 5.29
C TYR A 27 -4.46 4.38 6.07
N ASP A 28 -4.69 5.39 6.91
CA ASP A 28 -5.90 5.54 7.72
C ASP A 28 -7.14 5.66 6.83
N ALA A 29 -7.05 6.43 5.74
CA ALA A 29 -8.11 6.52 4.72
C ALA A 29 -8.39 5.16 4.06
N TYR A 30 -7.37 4.37 3.74
CA TYR A 30 -7.57 3.00 3.25
C TYR A 30 -8.32 2.14 4.27
N MET A 31 -7.91 2.17 5.53
CA MET A 31 -8.53 1.39 6.61
C MET A 31 -10.00 1.77 6.82
N GLU A 32 -10.38 3.02 6.59
CA GLU A 32 -11.78 3.47 6.67
C GLU A 32 -12.60 3.07 5.41
N LEU A 33 -12.00 3.16 4.22
CA LEU A 33 -12.69 2.97 2.96
C LEU A 33 -12.83 1.49 2.55
N ALA A 34 -11.84 0.66 2.85
CA ALA A 34 -11.81 -0.74 2.42
C ALA A 34 -13.02 -1.56 2.93
N PRO A 35 -13.44 -1.48 4.21
CA PRO A 35 -14.61 -2.21 4.68
C PRO A 35 -15.91 -1.74 4.03
N LYS A 36 -16.04 -0.43 3.78
CA LYS A 36 -17.23 0.17 3.14
C LYS A 36 -17.38 -0.36 1.71
N GLN A 37 -16.26 -0.46 0.98
CA GLN A 37 -16.25 -0.98 -0.39
C GLN A 37 -16.47 -2.48 -0.44
N GLU A 38 -15.89 -3.25 0.48
CA GLU A 38 -16.16 -4.68 0.58
C GLU A 38 -17.66 -4.94 0.85
N LYS A 39 -18.28 -4.14 1.71
CA LYS A 39 -19.73 -4.21 1.95
C LYS A 39 -20.54 -3.88 0.69
N LEU A 40 -20.24 -2.76 0.03
CA LEU A 40 -20.90 -2.37 -1.23
C LEU A 40 -20.77 -3.47 -2.29
N PHE A 41 -19.61 -4.12 -2.37
CA PHE A 41 -19.39 -5.26 -3.25
C PHE A 41 -20.29 -6.44 -2.90
N LYS A 42 -20.29 -6.89 -1.64
CA LYS A 42 -21.14 -8.00 -1.18
C LYS A 42 -22.62 -7.73 -1.45
N ASP A 43 -23.08 -6.50 -1.24
CA ASP A 43 -24.46 -6.09 -1.49
C ASP A 43 -24.80 -6.10 -3.00
N ARG A 44 -23.89 -5.62 -3.86
CA ARG A 44 -24.04 -5.68 -5.34
C ARG A 44 -24.08 -7.13 -5.83
N VAL A 45 -23.17 -7.99 -5.37
CA VAL A 45 -23.14 -9.42 -5.75
C VAL A 45 -24.45 -10.11 -5.37
N LYS A 46 -24.95 -9.90 -4.15
CA LYS A 46 -26.25 -10.42 -3.72
C LYS A 46 -27.39 -9.94 -4.62
N LYS A 47 -27.40 -8.65 -4.98
CA LYS A 47 -28.41 -8.08 -5.88
C LYS A 47 -28.35 -8.72 -7.27
N TYR A 48 -27.15 -8.91 -7.83
CA TYR A 48 -26.97 -9.58 -9.12
C TYR A 48 -27.43 -11.05 -9.09
N GLN A 49 -27.06 -11.78 -8.04
CA GLN A 49 -27.51 -13.17 -7.85
C GLN A 49 -29.04 -13.26 -7.77
N ALA A 50 -29.69 -12.35 -7.03
CA ALA A 50 -31.16 -12.30 -6.95
C ALA A 50 -31.82 -11.98 -8.31
N ILE A 51 -31.22 -11.08 -9.10
CA ILE A 51 -31.71 -10.76 -10.46
C ILE A 51 -31.55 -11.98 -11.38
N GLN A 52 -30.40 -12.65 -11.36
CA GLN A 52 -30.16 -13.85 -12.15
C GLN A 52 -31.11 -14.98 -11.79
N GLU A 53 -31.38 -15.19 -10.49
CA GLU A 53 -32.34 -16.19 -10.04
C GLU A 53 -33.77 -15.88 -10.52
N LYS A 54 -34.17 -14.60 -10.50
CA LYS A 54 -35.48 -14.16 -11.00
C LYS A 54 -35.59 -14.27 -12.54
N ALA A 55 -34.52 -13.95 -13.27
CA ALA A 55 -34.46 -14.12 -14.73
C ALA A 55 -34.55 -15.61 -15.12
N ARG A 56 -33.83 -16.47 -14.40
CA ARG A 56 -33.87 -17.93 -14.59
C ARG A 56 -35.26 -18.51 -14.32
N LYS A 57 -35.99 -18.00 -13.32
CA LYS A 57 -37.38 -18.40 -13.03
C LYS A 57 -38.40 -17.89 -14.05
N SER A 58 -38.06 -16.88 -14.86
CA SER A 58 -38.98 -16.23 -15.80
C SER A 58 -38.68 -16.52 -17.28
N ASN A 59 -37.79 -17.48 -17.59
CA ASN A 59 -37.40 -17.87 -18.96
C ASN A 59 -36.92 -16.71 -19.86
N THR A 60 -36.57 -15.56 -19.28
CA THR A 60 -36.00 -14.43 -20.00
C THR A 60 -34.48 -14.53 -19.93
N GLY A 61 -33.86 -14.83 -21.08
CA GLY A 61 -32.43 -15.14 -21.23
C GLY A 61 -31.46 -13.97 -21.02
N ALA A 62 -31.66 -13.15 -19.99
CA ALA A 62 -30.75 -12.07 -19.65
C ALA A 62 -29.62 -12.57 -18.74
N PHE A 63 -28.49 -12.95 -19.37
CA PHE A 63 -27.23 -13.20 -18.68
C PHE A 63 -26.48 -11.88 -18.54
N LEU A 64 -26.58 -11.22 -17.38
CA LEU A 64 -25.66 -10.15 -17.04
C LEU A 64 -24.30 -10.79 -16.72
N THR A 65 -23.35 -10.64 -17.64
CA THR A 65 -21.97 -11.07 -17.46
C THR A 65 -21.32 -10.14 -16.43
N GLY A 66 -20.96 -10.70 -15.28
CA GLY A 66 -20.32 -9.99 -14.16
C GLY A 66 -18.87 -9.63 -14.46
N HIS A 67 -18.63 -8.92 -15.55
CA HIS A 67 -17.39 -8.19 -15.76
C HIS A 67 -17.55 -6.81 -15.11
N ASP A 68 -16.44 -6.27 -14.62
CA ASP A 68 -16.34 -4.99 -13.91
C ASP A 68 -16.59 -5.10 -12.41
N MET A 69 -15.75 -5.94 -11.77
CA MET A 69 -15.37 -5.67 -10.39
C MET A 69 -14.58 -4.36 -10.37
N ASP A 70 -15.17 -3.31 -9.80
CA ASP A 70 -14.55 -2.00 -9.56
C ASP A 70 -13.35 -2.14 -8.58
N PHE A 71 -12.22 -2.64 -9.06
CA PHE A 71 -10.93 -2.64 -8.37
C PHE A 71 -10.26 -1.26 -8.38
N SER A 72 -10.82 -0.28 -9.09
CA SER A 72 -10.47 1.14 -9.09
C SER A 72 -11.00 1.88 -7.86
N SER A 73 -10.91 1.24 -6.71
CA SER A 73 -11.49 1.82 -5.51
C SER A 73 -10.57 2.93 -4.98
N PRO A 74 -11.13 4.06 -4.53
CA PRO A 74 -10.38 5.06 -3.79
C PRO A 74 -9.56 4.49 -2.61
N ALA A 75 -9.95 3.34 -2.05
CA ALA A 75 -9.19 2.72 -0.97
C ALA A 75 -7.85 2.19 -1.49
N PHE A 76 -7.85 1.43 -2.58
CA PHE A 76 -6.60 0.91 -3.14
C PHE A 76 -5.69 2.01 -3.66
N MET A 77 -6.25 3.11 -4.16
CA MET A 77 -5.49 4.33 -4.46
C MET A 77 -4.79 4.86 -3.20
N CYS A 78 -5.52 5.04 -2.10
CA CYS A 78 -4.95 5.44 -0.81
C CYS A 78 -3.85 4.45 -0.34
N LEU A 79 -4.09 3.14 -0.46
CA LEU A 79 -3.10 2.13 -0.09
C LEU A 79 -1.81 2.26 -0.92
N SER A 80 -1.94 2.51 -2.23
CA SER A 80 -0.79 2.68 -3.12
C SER A 80 0.03 3.94 -2.80
N PHE A 81 -0.65 5.06 -2.51
CA PHE A 81 0.02 6.29 -2.08
C PHE A 81 0.70 6.10 -0.73
N SER A 82 0.03 5.45 0.21
CA SER A 82 0.61 5.18 1.51
C SER A 82 1.89 4.38 1.38
N LEU A 83 1.90 3.29 0.59
CA LEU A 83 3.10 2.50 0.36
C LEU A 83 4.22 3.35 -0.25
N GLU A 84 3.92 4.09 -1.32
CA GLU A 84 4.92 4.93 -2.00
C GLU A 84 5.57 5.93 -1.03
N LEU A 85 4.77 6.63 -0.23
CA LEU A 85 5.24 7.65 0.69
C LEU A 85 6.04 7.05 1.85
N HIS A 86 5.62 5.89 2.39
CA HIS A 86 6.40 5.18 3.42
C HIS A 86 7.78 4.75 2.88
N ILE A 87 7.86 4.24 1.64
CA ILE A 87 9.16 3.89 1.05
C ILE A 87 10.02 5.13 0.86
N LYS A 88 9.44 6.24 0.38
CA LYS A 88 10.15 7.51 0.24
C LYS A 88 10.63 8.07 1.58
N LEU A 89 9.84 7.91 2.64
CA LEU A 89 10.26 8.25 3.99
C LEU A 89 11.49 7.45 4.40
N LEU A 90 11.45 6.12 4.23
CA LEU A 90 12.57 5.25 4.57
C LEU A 90 13.83 5.62 3.76
N LEU A 91 13.70 5.86 2.46
CA LEU A 91 14.81 6.34 1.62
C LEU A 91 15.40 7.65 2.15
N ARG A 92 14.57 8.63 2.53
CA ARG A 92 15.03 9.91 3.08
C ARG A 92 15.72 9.74 4.44
N LEU A 93 15.30 8.81 5.27
CA LEU A 93 15.99 8.47 6.53
C LEU A 93 17.40 7.91 6.28
N HIS A 94 17.63 7.27 5.13
CA HIS A 94 18.96 6.87 4.66
C HIS A 94 19.70 7.96 3.87
N GLY A 95 19.18 9.19 3.81
CA GLY A 95 19.77 10.29 3.06
C GLY A 95 19.64 10.15 1.52
N ILE A 96 18.70 9.33 1.06
CA ILE A 96 18.48 9.06 -0.37
C ILE A 96 17.21 9.78 -0.82
N GLU A 97 17.36 10.71 -1.78
CA GLU A 97 16.21 11.35 -2.41
C GLU A 97 15.87 10.65 -3.74
N LYS A 98 14.62 10.17 -3.86
CA LYS A 98 14.16 9.46 -5.05
C LYS A 98 12.77 9.92 -5.47
N THR A 99 12.63 10.16 -6.77
CA THR A 99 11.36 10.55 -7.41
C THR A 99 10.77 9.36 -8.19
N GLY A 100 9.49 9.50 -8.59
CA GLY A 100 8.73 8.48 -9.30
C GLY A 100 7.79 7.67 -8.41
N HIS A 101 7.07 6.75 -9.05
CA HIS A 101 5.96 5.96 -8.47
C HIS A 101 6.16 4.44 -8.57
N ASP A 102 7.28 4.01 -9.16
CA ASP A 102 7.58 2.59 -9.33
C ASP A 102 8.11 2.01 -8.01
N ILE A 103 7.29 1.21 -7.35
CA ILE A 103 7.58 0.65 -6.02
C ILE A 103 8.86 -0.20 -6.03
N SER A 104 9.07 -1.01 -7.07
CA SER A 104 10.27 -1.84 -7.16
C SER A 104 11.53 -0.98 -7.32
N LYS A 105 11.47 0.08 -8.12
CA LYS A 105 12.60 1.01 -8.27
C LYS A 105 12.90 1.78 -6.98
N LEU A 106 11.86 2.16 -6.23
CA LEU A 106 12.02 2.82 -4.94
C LEU A 106 12.66 1.88 -3.91
N ILE A 107 12.16 0.65 -3.76
CA ILE A 107 12.75 -0.34 -2.84
C ILE A 107 14.18 -0.69 -3.25
N ASN A 108 14.46 -0.89 -4.55
CA ASN A 108 15.80 -1.25 -5.01
C ASN A 108 16.85 -0.16 -4.76
N ALA A 109 16.42 1.09 -4.54
CA ALA A 109 17.31 2.19 -4.17
C ALA A 109 17.73 2.16 -2.69
N LEU A 110 17.09 1.35 -1.84
CA LEU A 110 17.51 1.18 -0.45
C LEU A 110 18.84 0.39 -0.36
N PRO A 111 19.59 0.61 0.74
CA PRO A 111 20.73 -0.23 1.11
C PRO A 111 20.39 -1.73 1.10
N THR A 112 21.38 -2.58 0.80
CA THR A 112 21.18 -4.04 0.67
C THR A 112 20.70 -4.68 1.97
N ASP A 113 21.33 -4.32 3.08
CA ASP A 113 20.95 -4.72 4.43
C ASP A 113 19.52 -4.32 4.77
N GLU A 114 19.09 -3.10 4.41
CA GLU A 114 17.71 -2.67 4.66
C GLU A 114 16.71 -3.51 3.85
N LYS A 115 17.01 -3.82 2.58
CA LYS A 115 16.15 -4.70 1.76
C LYS A 115 16.03 -6.10 2.34
N GLU A 116 17.13 -6.66 2.85
CA GLU A 116 17.13 -7.96 3.51
C GLU A 116 16.24 -7.94 4.76
N LEU A 117 16.36 -6.90 5.60
CA LEU A 117 15.51 -6.72 6.78
C LEU A 117 14.03 -6.61 6.42
N LEU A 118 13.69 -5.82 5.38
CA LEU A 118 12.32 -5.73 4.89
C LEU A 118 11.78 -7.09 4.44
N SER A 119 12.62 -7.88 3.74
CA SER A 119 12.24 -9.20 3.20
C SER A 119 12.04 -10.29 4.25
N MET A 120 12.54 -10.08 5.48
CA MET A 120 12.47 -11.03 6.60
C MET A 120 11.55 -10.57 7.73
N SER A 121 10.71 -9.57 7.46
CA SER A 121 9.81 -9.01 8.46
C SER A 121 8.80 -10.02 9.02
N LYS A 122 8.56 -9.92 10.34
CA LYS A 122 7.52 -10.69 11.06
C LYS A 122 6.10 -10.44 10.55
N TYR A 123 5.86 -9.32 9.86
CA TYR A 123 4.54 -9.00 9.30
C TYR A 123 4.25 -9.70 7.98
N LEU A 124 5.31 -10.13 7.29
CA LEU A 124 5.18 -10.92 6.08
C LEU A 124 4.90 -12.37 6.47
N GLN A 125 3.99 -13.02 5.72
CA GLN A 125 3.84 -14.46 5.85
C GLN A 125 5.14 -15.15 5.42
N PRO A 126 5.47 -16.35 5.93
CA PRO A 126 6.66 -17.09 5.49
C PRO A 126 6.73 -17.27 3.96
N THR A 127 5.57 -17.41 3.31
CA THR A 127 5.42 -17.51 1.84
C THR A 127 5.72 -16.20 1.08
N GLN A 128 5.79 -15.07 1.78
CA GLN A 128 6.05 -13.73 1.23
C GLN A 128 7.46 -13.22 1.55
N GLN A 129 8.26 -13.98 2.31
CA GLN A 129 9.61 -13.60 2.73
C GLN A 129 10.69 -14.06 1.72
N GLY A 130 11.91 -13.56 1.87
CA GLY A 130 13.06 -13.98 1.06
C GLY A 130 12.88 -13.70 -0.44
N GLU A 131 13.09 -14.68 -1.30
CA GLU A 131 12.93 -14.50 -2.77
C GLU A 131 11.50 -14.14 -3.17
N ASN A 132 10.50 -14.67 -2.47
CA ASN A 132 9.09 -14.38 -2.75
C ASN A 132 8.72 -12.94 -2.44
N PHE A 133 9.47 -12.26 -1.58
CA PHE A 133 9.31 -10.83 -1.34
C PHE A 133 9.49 -10.04 -2.64
N PHE A 134 10.55 -10.33 -3.39
CA PHE A 134 10.86 -9.64 -4.64
C PHE A 134 9.85 -9.98 -5.75
N THR A 135 9.37 -11.22 -5.80
CA THR A 135 8.27 -11.60 -6.71
C THR A 135 7.01 -10.79 -6.42
N ASN A 136 6.61 -10.66 -5.16
CA ASN A 136 5.45 -9.87 -4.76
C ASN A 136 5.67 -8.37 -5.03
N LEU A 137 6.88 -7.84 -4.80
CA LEU A 137 7.23 -6.47 -5.16
C LEU A 137 7.04 -6.18 -6.65
N VAL A 138 7.45 -7.09 -7.54
CA VAL A 138 7.26 -6.93 -8.99
C VAL A 138 5.77 -6.84 -9.33
N MET A 139 4.92 -7.60 -8.65
CA MET A 139 3.47 -7.57 -8.86
C MET A 139 2.85 -6.21 -8.53
N ILE A 140 3.34 -5.54 -7.48
CA ILE A 140 2.85 -4.23 -7.03
C ILE A 140 3.68 -3.03 -7.55
N SER A 141 4.73 -3.27 -8.33
CA SER A 141 5.65 -2.25 -8.87
C SER A 141 4.96 -1.05 -9.51
N GLN A 142 3.92 -1.31 -10.30
CA GLN A 142 3.16 -0.32 -11.07
C GLN A 142 1.75 -0.12 -10.50
N LEU A 143 1.56 -0.38 -9.20
CA LEU A 143 0.24 -0.39 -8.58
C LEU A 143 -0.49 0.95 -8.76
N PHE A 144 0.18 2.06 -8.50
CA PHE A 144 -0.37 3.41 -8.69
C PHE A 144 -0.88 3.63 -10.12
N ILE A 145 -0.06 3.32 -11.14
CA ILE A 145 -0.41 3.50 -12.54
C ILE A 145 -1.58 2.57 -12.93
N ARG A 146 -1.54 1.32 -12.50
CA ARG A 146 -2.58 0.32 -12.81
C ARG A 146 -3.93 0.70 -12.20
N LEU A 147 -3.93 1.24 -10.99
CA LEU A 147 -5.17 1.70 -10.34
C LEU A 147 -5.76 2.94 -11.02
N ARG A 148 -4.91 3.91 -11.39
CA ARG A 148 -5.35 5.14 -12.06
C ARG A 148 -5.98 4.88 -13.44
N TYR A 149 -5.39 3.98 -14.21
CA TYR A 149 -5.82 3.68 -15.58
C TYR A 149 -6.61 2.37 -15.70
N TYR A 150 -7.14 1.86 -14.58
CA TYR A 150 -7.87 0.59 -14.55
C TYR A 150 -9.05 0.59 -15.53
N PHE A 151 -9.84 1.67 -15.53
CA PHE A 151 -11.01 1.79 -16.42
C PHE A 151 -10.65 1.87 -17.91
N GLU A 152 -9.42 2.26 -18.24
CA GLU A 152 -8.95 2.35 -19.63
C GLU A 152 -8.36 1.02 -20.12
N LYS A 153 -7.79 0.25 -19.20
CA LYS A 153 -7.17 -1.04 -19.46
C LYS A 153 -7.95 -2.08 -18.68
N LEU A 154 -9.06 -2.56 -19.26
CA LEU A 154 -10.01 -3.57 -18.75
C LEU A 154 -9.36 -4.96 -18.50
N GLY A 155 -8.21 -5.00 -17.84
CA GLY A 155 -7.51 -6.19 -17.39
C GLY A 155 -7.78 -6.47 -15.92
N ALA A 156 -7.49 -7.69 -15.48
CA ALA A 156 -7.57 -8.02 -14.06
C ALA A 156 -6.49 -7.23 -13.27
N LEU A 157 -6.91 -6.41 -12.31
CA LEU A 157 -5.97 -5.82 -11.35
C LEU A 157 -5.49 -6.93 -10.43
N LYS A 158 -4.24 -7.37 -10.62
CA LYS A 158 -3.56 -8.23 -9.64
C LYS A 158 -2.94 -7.34 -8.57
N LEU A 159 -3.57 -7.32 -7.41
CA LEU A 159 -3.07 -6.70 -6.19
C LEU A 159 -3.11 -7.76 -5.09
N ASP A 160 -2.05 -7.83 -4.29
CA ASP A 160 -2.07 -8.48 -2.98
C ASP A 160 -2.12 -7.39 -1.91
N PRO A 161 -3.32 -7.05 -1.39
CA PRO A 161 -3.46 -6.03 -0.35
C PRO A 161 -2.77 -6.44 0.95
N TRP A 162 -2.70 -7.74 1.25
CA TRP A 162 -2.08 -8.24 2.48
C TRP A 162 -0.58 -8.02 2.46
N PHE A 163 0.08 -8.42 1.36
CA PHE A 163 1.50 -8.12 1.17
C PHE A 163 1.78 -6.62 1.29
N THR A 164 0.95 -5.79 0.64
CA THR A 164 1.10 -4.33 0.66
C THR A 164 0.98 -3.75 2.07
N ILE A 165 -0.04 -4.17 2.83
CA ILE A 165 -0.25 -3.75 4.22
C ILE A 165 0.91 -4.21 5.11
N SER A 166 1.36 -5.46 4.97
CA SER A 166 2.48 -6.00 5.73
C SER A 166 3.78 -5.26 5.44
N LEU A 167 4.02 -4.88 4.18
CA LEU A 167 5.17 -4.08 3.80
C LEU A 167 5.10 -2.67 4.41
N ILE A 168 3.93 -2.01 4.39
CA ILE A 168 3.75 -0.71 5.05
C ILE A 168 4.09 -0.80 6.54
N LYS A 169 3.52 -1.77 7.26
CA LYS A 169 3.79 -1.98 8.70
C LYS A 169 5.26 -2.23 8.98
N THR A 170 5.91 -3.02 8.12
CA THR A 170 7.34 -3.27 8.21
C THR A 170 8.13 -1.97 8.08
N ILE A 171 7.83 -1.16 7.07
CA ILE A 171 8.51 0.10 6.83
C ILE A 171 8.26 1.09 7.98
N GLN A 172 7.05 1.12 8.54
CA GLN A 172 6.73 1.94 9.71
C GLN A 172 7.60 1.57 10.92
N GLU A 173 7.73 0.27 11.24
CA GLU A 173 8.61 -0.17 12.33
C GLU A 173 10.07 0.21 12.05
N ARG A 174 10.56 -0.04 10.83
CA ARG A 174 11.93 0.30 10.44
C ARG A 174 12.21 1.79 10.52
N ALA A 175 11.30 2.63 10.04
CA ALA A 175 11.40 4.08 10.14
C ALA A 175 11.43 4.54 11.60
N ALA A 176 10.63 3.93 12.48
CA ALA A 176 10.63 4.22 13.91
C ALA A 176 11.85 3.66 14.67
N GLU A 177 12.52 2.64 14.15
CA GLU A 177 13.79 2.15 14.70
C GLU A 177 14.95 3.09 14.32
N ILE A 178 14.92 3.66 13.11
CA ILE A 178 15.92 4.63 12.63
C ILE A 178 15.71 6.01 13.25
N CYS A 179 14.46 6.48 13.34
CA CYS A 179 14.07 7.77 13.90
C CYS A 179 12.89 7.59 14.88
N PRO A 180 13.17 7.28 16.16
CA PRO A 180 12.14 7.01 17.17
C PRO A 180 11.12 8.12 17.38
N GLU A 181 11.49 9.35 17.09
CA GLU A 181 10.65 10.52 17.27
C GLU A 181 9.47 10.56 16.27
N LEU A 182 9.53 9.80 15.15
CA LEU A 182 8.44 9.67 14.18
C LEU A 182 7.34 8.69 14.61
N LYS A 183 7.49 7.96 15.73
CA LYS A 183 6.53 6.92 16.15
C LYS A 183 5.08 7.41 16.23
N TYR A 184 4.86 8.61 16.76
CA TYR A 184 3.53 9.21 16.84
C TYR A 184 2.98 9.52 15.44
N ASP A 185 3.80 10.11 14.57
CA ASP A 185 3.42 10.49 13.21
C ASP A 185 3.14 9.27 12.32
N LEU A 186 3.78 8.14 12.62
CA LEU A 186 3.58 6.84 11.97
C LEU A 186 2.40 6.05 12.55
N GLY A 187 1.80 6.49 13.66
CA GLY A 187 0.65 5.82 14.29
C GLY A 187 1.03 4.56 15.07
N LEU A 188 2.24 4.51 15.63
CA LEU A 188 2.76 3.38 16.43
C LEU A 188 2.64 3.60 17.95
N LEU A 189 2.03 4.71 18.38
CA LEU A 189 1.79 5.09 19.78
C LEU A 189 0.32 5.46 20.01
#